data_AF-A0AAE1SJ01-F1
#
_entry.id   AF-A0AAE1SJ01-F1
#
_cell.length_a   1.000
_cell.length_b   1.000
_cell.length_c   1.000
_cell.angle_alpha   90.00
_cell.angle_beta   90.00
_cell.angle_gamma   90.00
#
_symmetry.space_group_name_H-M   'P 1'
#
loop_
_entity.id
_entity.type
_entity.pdbx_description
1 polymer ?
#
loop_
_entity_poly.entity_id
_entity_poly.type
_entity_poly.pdbx_seq_one_letter_code
_entity_poly.pdbx_strand_id
1 'polypeptide(L)'
;MAVEINLPVTTFYKAIKAGNELRKEMKVIIEESSAKLLENLDFSKVDVLTQLIIEHDEDGKYMTEVEIVYKVFGFIIGSYDTTATTITLTMKYLEQKPEFFNEIMEEQNEISRQMMPRKELCWDDIQKMRKTWSFVNEVLRNTPVVQVSSEKP
;
A
#
# COMPACT_ATOMS: atom_id res chain seq x y z
N MET A 1 0.68 22.59 6.76
CA MET A 1 0.10 22.94 5.45
C MET A 1 1.06 23.86 4.72
N ALA A 2 1.55 23.44 3.55
CA ALA A 2 2.37 24.29 2.70
C ALA A 2 1.48 25.22 1.88
N VAL A 3 1.90 26.46 1.64
CA VAL A 3 1.17 27.37 0.74
C VAL A 3 1.41 26.90 -0.70
N GLU A 4 0.33 26.69 -1.46
CA GLU A 4 0.35 26.16 -2.83
C GLU A 4 0.83 27.21 -3.86
N ILE A 5 2.08 27.64 -3.72
CA ILE A 5 2.69 28.61 -4.62
C ILE A 5 3.51 27.86 -5.67
N ASN A 6 3.12 27.94 -6.93
CA ASN A 6 3.78 27.29 -8.06
C ASN A 6 4.95 28.13 -8.61
N LEU A 7 6.04 28.21 -7.85
CA LEU A 7 7.28 28.87 -8.27
C LEU A 7 8.44 27.87 -8.30
N PRO A 8 9.43 28.00 -9.22
CA PRO A 8 10.47 26.99 -9.46
C PRO A 8 11.25 26.47 -8.24
N VAL A 9 11.28 27.24 -7.15
CA VAL A 9 12.02 26.93 -5.92
C VAL A 9 11.16 26.21 -4.87
N THR A 10 9.83 26.21 -5.02
CA THR A 10 8.91 25.68 -4.02
C THR A 10 8.81 24.16 -4.07
N THR A 11 8.51 23.56 -2.92
CA THR A 11 8.20 22.13 -2.82
C THR A 11 7.01 21.77 -3.70
N PHE A 12 6.01 22.65 -3.82
CA PHE A 12 4.84 22.44 -4.66
C PHE A 12 5.19 22.34 -6.16
N TYR A 13 6.03 23.25 -6.67
CA TYR A 13 6.51 23.17 -8.06
C TYR A 13 7.30 21.87 -8.32
N LYS A 14 8.20 21.51 -7.40
CA LYS A 14 8.99 20.26 -7.50
C LYS A 14 8.08 19.03 -7.50
N ALA A 15 7.05 19.01 -6.66
CA ALA A 15 6.06 17.94 -6.59
C ALA A 15 5.26 17.81 -7.89
N ILE A 16 4.79 18.92 -8.47
CA ILE A 16 4.11 18.91 -9.78
C ILE A 16 5.04 18.36 -10.86
N LYS A 17 6.29 18.83 -10.90
CA LYS A 17 7.27 18.36 -11.89
C LYS A 17 7.53 16.86 -11.75
N ALA A 18 7.77 16.37 -10.53
CA ALA A 18 7.96 14.95 -10.27
C ALA A 18 6.71 14.13 -10.64
N GLY A 19 5.52 14.60 -10.28
CA GLY A 19 4.25 13.97 -10.65
C GLY A 19 4.02 13.92 -12.17
N ASN A 20 4.54 14.89 -12.94
CA ASN A 20 4.49 14.84 -14.39
C ASN A 20 5.40 13.75 -14.96
N GLU A 21 6.63 13.60 -14.44
CA GLU A 21 7.55 12.56 -14.90
C GLU A 21 7.07 11.16 -14.51
N LEU A 22 6.64 10.97 -13.27
CA LEU A 22 6.06 9.71 -12.80
C LEU A 22 4.85 9.28 -13.63
N ARG A 23 4.00 10.24 -14.03
CA ARG A 23 2.88 9.96 -14.93
C ARG A 23 3.36 9.45 -16.29
N LYS A 24 4.43 9.99 -16.86
CA LYS A 24 4.97 9.47 -18.15
C LYS A 24 5.48 8.04 -18.00
N GLU A 25 6.22 7.75 -16.95
CA GLU A 25 6.73 6.38 -16.69
C GLU A 25 5.60 5.38 -16.49
N MET A 26 4.56 5.76 -15.74
CA MET A 26 3.40 4.90 -15.50
C MET A 26 2.65 4.56 -16.80
N LYS A 27 2.56 5.51 -17.75
CA LYS A 27 1.94 5.28 -19.05
C LYS A 27 2.67 4.18 -19.82
N VAL A 28 4.00 4.22 -19.84
CA VAL A 28 4.83 3.18 -20.48
C VAL A 28 4.56 1.80 -19.86
N ILE A 29 4.45 1.73 -18.53
CA ILE A 29 4.14 0.47 -17.82
C ILE A 29 2.75 -0.06 -18.22
N ILE A 30 1.75 0.82 -18.36
CA ILE A 30 0.39 0.44 -18.78
C ILE A 30 0.39 -0.06 -20.23
N GLU A 31 1.09 0.62 -21.13
CA GLU A 31 1.24 0.21 -22.53
C GLU A 31 1.88 -1.18 -22.65
N GLU A 32 2.99 -1.40 -21.93
CA GLU A 32 3.67 -2.71 -21.90
C GLU A 32 2.78 -3.81 -21.31
N SER A 33 2.05 -3.51 -20.24
CA SER A 33 1.14 -4.46 -19.60
C SER A 33 -0.04 -4.80 -20.52
N SER A 34 -0.58 -3.80 -21.21
CA SER A 34 -1.68 -3.98 -22.17
C SER A 34 -1.23 -4.83 -23.36
N ALA A 35 -0.02 -4.59 -23.89
CA ALA A 35 0.54 -5.39 -24.98
C ALA A 35 0.74 -6.85 -24.57
N LYS A 36 1.25 -7.11 -23.37
CA LYS A 36 1.43 -8.48 -22.84
C LYS A 36 0.11 -9.23 -22.70
N LEU A 37 -0.95 -8.55 -22.27
CA LEU A 37 -2.30 -9.14 -22.15
C LEU A 37 -2.90 -9.51 -23.50
N LEU A 38 -2.58 -8.76 -24.56
CA LEU A 38 -3.00 -9.08 -25.93
C LEU A 38 -2.25 -10.31 -26.48
N GLU A 39 -0.97 -10.48 -26.12
CA GLU A 39 -0.13 -11.58 -26.60
C GLU A 39 -0.34 -12.89 -25.84
N ASN A 40 -0.51 -12.82 -24.51
CA ASN A 40 -0.70 -13.98 -23.64
C ASN A 40 -1.91 -13.74 -22.73
N LEU A 41 -3.02 -14.43 -23.02
CA LEU A 41 -4.23 -14.44 -22.18
C LEU A 41 -4.05 -15.30 -20.92
N ASP A 42 -2.92 -15.16 -20.22
CA ASP A 42 -2.70 -15.83 -18.94
C ASP A 42 -3.24 -14.99 -17.80
N PHE A 43 -4.52 -15.18 -17.48
CA PHE A 43 -5.20 -14.57 -16.35
C PHE A 43 -4.95 -15.32 -15.02
N SER A 44 -3.98 -16.23 -14.95
CA SER A 44 -3.70 -16.97 -13.70
C SER A 44 -3.11 -16.07 -12.60
N LYS A 45 -2.56 -14.91 -12.95
CA LYS A 45 -2.04 -13.89 -12.02
C LYS A 45 -2.54 -12.49 -12.40
N VAL A 46 -3.78 -12.19 -12.04
CA VAL A 46 -4.33 -10.83 -12.16
C VAL A 46 -3.84 -9.99 -10.99
N ASP A 47 -2.98 -9.02 -11.26
CA ASP A 47 -2.66 -7.95 -10.31
C ASP A 47 -3.63 -6.76 -10.47
N VAL A 48 -3.52 -5.78 -9.57
CA VAL A 48 -4.42 -4.61 -9.57
C VAL A 48 -4.34 -3.85 -10.90
N LEU A 49 -3.16 -3.71 -11.49
CA LEU A 49 -2.99 -3.02 -12.76
C LEU A 49 -3.71 -3.77 -13.89
N THR A 50 -3.51 -5.08 -13.97
CA THR A 50 -4.17 -5.97 -14.93
C THR A 50 -5.68 -5.87 -14.78
N GLN A 51 -6.19 -5.91 -13.54
CA GLN A 51 -7.60 -5.74 -13.26
C GLN A 51 -8.12 -4.40 -13.79
N LEU A 52 -7.44 -3.29 -13.52
CA LEU A 52 -7.85 -1.97 -14.01
C LEU A 52 -7.84 -1.84 -15.54
N ILE A 53 -7.00 -2.61 -16.24
CA ILE A 53 -6.94 -2.63 -17.70
C ILE A 53 -8.13 -3.41 -18.30
N ILE A 54 -8.51 -4.53 -17.70
CA ILE A 54 -9.53 -5.44 -18.26
C ILE A 54 -10.94 -5.17 -17.74
N GLU A 55 -11.07 -4.47 -16.62
CA GLU A 55 -12.36 -4.16 -16.01
C GLU A 55 -13.08 -3.07 -16.83
N HIS A 56 -14.37 -3.31 -17.07
CA HIS A 56 -15.25 -2.37 -17.74
C HIS A 56 -16.43 -2.05 -16.83
N ASP A 57 -17.06 -0.89 -17.04
CA ASP A 57 -18.28 -0.53 -16.31
C ASP A 57 -19.51 -1.33 -16.79
N GLU A 58 -20.68 -1.05 -16.20
CA GLU A 58 -21.94 -1.72 -16.54
C GLU A 58 -22.36 -1.53 -18.01
N ASP A 59 -21.89 -0.45 -18.64
CA ASP A 59 -22.14 -0.12 -20.05
C ASP A 59 -21.09 -0.74 -21.00
N GLY A 60 -20.12 -1.49 -20.46
CA GLY A 60 -19.05 -2.15 -21.23
C GLY A 60 -17.90 -1.23 -21.61
N LYS A 61 -17.78 -0.05 -20.97
CA LYS A 61 -16.70 0.91 -21.24
C LYS A 61 -15.49 0.63 -20.35
N TYR A 62 -14.34 0.48 -20.99
CA TYR A 62 -13.04 0.34 -20.33
C TYR A 62 -12.51 1.67 -19.79
N MET A 63 -11.67 1.59 -18.75
CA MET A 63 -10.98 2.76 -18.22
C MET A 63 -9.99 3.31 -19.26
N THR A 64 -9.91 4.63 -19.34
CA THR A 64 -8.85 5.30 -20.09
C THR A 64 -7.51 5.13 -19.38
N GLU A 65 -6.42 5.14 -20.14
CA GLU A 65 -5.06 5.10 -19.59
C GLU A 65 -4.83 6.16 -18.50
N VAL A 66 -5.39 7.36 -18.69
CA VAL A 66 -5.32 8.45 -17.71
C VAL A 66 -6.03 8.09 -16.40
N GLU A 67 -7.22 7.49 -16.47
CA GLU A 67 -7.95 7.03 -15.29
C GLU A 67 -7.20 5.90 -14.55
N ILE A 68 -6.62 4.95 -15.30
CA ILE A 68 -5.80 3.87 -14.74
C ILE A 68 -4.59 4.46 -13.99
N VAL A 69 -3.86 5.40 -14.61
CA VAL A 69 -2.74 6.10 -13.97
C VAL A 69 -3.17 6.74 -12.65
N TYR A 70 -4.29 7.50 -12.65
CA TYR A 70 -4.77 8.14 -11.44
C TYR A 70 -5.17 7.15 -10.35
N LYS A 71 -5.82 6.04 -10.70
CA LYS A 71 -6.21 5.00 -9.73
C LYS A 71 -5.00 4.31 -9.11
N VAL A 72 -4.00 3.95 -9.93
CA VAL A 72 -2.76 3.32 -9.43
C VAL A 72 -2.01 4.27 -8.49
N PHE A 73 -1.84 5.54 -8.87
CA PHE A 73 -1.22 6.51 -7.96
C PHE A 73 -2.05 6.75 -6.70
N GLY A 74 -3.38 6.75 -6.81
CA GLY A 74 -4.27 6.82 -5.65
C GLY A 74 -4.03 5.69 -4.65
N PHE A 75 -3.87 4.45 -5.13
CA PHE A 75 -3.55 3.31 -4.28
C PHE A 75 -2.17 3.42 -3.64
N ILE A 76 -1.14 3.81 -4.41
CA ILE A 76 0.23 3.94 -3.89
C ILE A 76 0.28 5.03 -2.81
N ILE A 77 -0.26 6.22 -3.09
CA ILE A 77 -0.24 7.34 -2.15
C ILE A 77 -1.07 7.01 -0.91
N GLY A 78 -2.27 6.43 -1.09
CA GLY A 78 -3.14 6.05 0.03
C GLY A 78 -2.56 4.99 0.96
N SER A 79 -1.77 4.05 0.42
CA SER A 79 -1.18 2.95 1.18
C SER A 79 0.20 3.27 1.77
N TYR A 80 0.98 4.15 1.13
CA TYR A 80 2.37 4.39 1.51
C TYR A 80 2.49 5.06 2.88
N ASP A 81 1.94 6.26 3.03
CA ASP A 81 2.08 7.05 4.25
C ASP A 81 1.38 6.35 5.44
N THR A 82 0.23 5.72 5.18
CA THR A 82 -0.56 5.04 6.21
C THR A 82 0.15 3.81 6.76
N THR A 83 0.67 2.95 5.88
CA THR A 83 1.37 1.72 6.27
C THR A 83 2.73 2.04 6.91
N ALA A 84 3.51 2.94 6.31
CA ALA A 84 4.82 3.32 6.84
C ALA A 84 4.73 3.92 8.25
N THR A 85 3.73 4.78 8.47
CA THR A 85 3.49 5.36 9.80
C THR A 85 3.04 4.29 10.79
N THR A 86 2.15 3.38 10.41
CA THR A 86 1.69 2.28 11.27
C THR A 86 2.86 1.40 11.73
N ILE A 87 3.73 1.01 10.79
CA ILE A 87 4.93 0.20 11.10
C ILE A 87 5.85 0.96 12.06
N THR A 88 6.11 2.24 11.77
CA THR A 88 6.99 3.08 12.60
C THR A 88 6.46 3.22 14.03
N LEU A 89 5.15 3.48 14.19
CA LEU A 89 4.51 3.59 15.49
C LEU A 89 4.50 2.24 16.23
N THR A 90 4.28 1.15 15.51
CA THR A 90 4.33 -0.21 16.07
C THR A 90 5.69 -0.49 16.69
N MET A 91 6.77 -0.26 15.93
CA MET A 91 8.13 -0.46 16.42
C MET A 91 8.46 0.44 17.62
N LYS A 92 8.07 1.72 17.54
CA LYS A 92 8.26 2.69 18.62
C LYS A 92 7.57 2.25 19.92
N TYR A 93 6.34 1.75 19.85
CA TYR A 93 5.62 1.31 21.04
C TYR A 93 6.08 -0.04 21.56
N LEU A 94 6.53 -0.96 20.69
CA LEU A 94 7.12 -2.22 21.10
C LEU A 94 8.36 -2.00 21.96
N GLU A 95 9.23 -1.06 21.58
CA GLU A 95 10.43 -0.70 22.36
C GLU A 95 10.08 -0.29 23.80
N GLN A 96 8.95 0.40 23.97
CA GLN A 96 8.49 0.90 25.27
C GLN A 96 7.74 -0.14 26.11
N LYS A 97 7.48 -1.32 25.54
CA LYS A 97 6.62 -2.36 26.11
C LYS A 97 7.29 -3.75 26.05
N PRO A 98 8.32 -4.00 26.88
CA PRO A 98 9.09 -5.25 26.85
C PRO A 98 8.24 -6.52 27.05
N GLU A 99 7.17 -6.43 27.83
CA GLU A 99 6.20 -7.52 28.04
C GLU A 99 5.59 -8.00 26.71
N PHE A 100 5.04 -7.08 25.92
CA PHE A 100 4.44 -7.38 24.62
C PHE A 100 5.49 -7.78 23.57
N PHE A 101 6.68 -7.16 23.63
CA PHE A 101 7.79 -7.54 22.75
C PHE A 101 8.17 -9.01 22.92
N ASN A 102 8.33 -9.49 24.16
CA ASN A 102 8.67 -10.88 24.43
C ASN A 102 7.55 -11.83 23.96
N GLU A 103 6.29 -11.49 24.23
CA GLU A 103 5.16 -12.29 23.80
C GLU A 103 5.03 -12.41 22.27
N ILE A 104 5.27 -11.32 21.55
CA ILE A 104 5.29 -11.32 20.08
C ILE A 104 6.50 -12.09 19.57
N MET A 105 7.66 -11.94 20.20
CA MET A 105 8.86 -12.70 19.83
C MET A 105 8.64 -14.21 20.00
N GLU A 106 7.98 -14.65 21.07
CA GLU A 106 7.57 -16.04 21.25
C GLU A 106 6.63 -16.52 20.15
N GLU A 107 5.59 -15.73 19.82
CA GLU A 107 4.66 -16.01 18.71
C GLU A 107 5.41 -16.19 17.37
N GLN A 108 6.31 -15.25 17.04
CA GLN A 108 7.06 -15.30 15.78
C GLN A 108 8.03 -16.49 15.73
N ASN A 109 8.66 -16.84 16.85
CA ASN A 109 9.52 -18.02 16.95
C ASN A 109 8.73 -19.33 16.80
N GLU A 110 7.54 -19.42 17.38
CA GLU A 110 6.68 -20.60 17.21
C GLU A 110 6.26 -20.78 15.75
N ILE A 111 5.82 -19.70 15.09
CA ILE A 111 5.48 -19.71 13.66
C ILE A 111 6.69 -20.13 12.84
N SER A 112 7.87 -19.55 13.10
CA SER A 112 9.12 -19.88 12.40
C SER A 112 9.49 -21.37 12.50
N ARG A 113 9.29 -21.99 13.68
CA ARG A 113 9.52 -23.44 13.84
C ARG A 113 8.54 -24.27 13.02
N GLN A 114 7.27 -23.87 12.96
CA GLN A 114 6.24 -24.55 12.15
C GLN A 114 6.46 -24.37 10.65
N MET A 115 7.20 -23.34 10.24
CA MET A 115 7.52 -23.13 8.83
C MET A 115 8.47 -24.20 8.30
N MET A 116 9.40 -24.73 9.10
CA MET A 116 10.42 -25.67 8.60
C MET A 116 9.80 -26.92 7.95
N PRO A 117 10.22 -27.29 6.72
CA PRO A 117 11.37 -26.80 5.95
C PRO A 117 11.08 -25.61 4.99
N ARG A 118 9.87 -25.06 4.99
CA ARG A 118 9.49 -23.89 4.17
C ARG A 118 10.32 -22.67 4.59
N LYS A 119 10.74 -21.88 3.61
CA LYS A 119 11.52 -20.64 3.80
C LYS A 119 10.69 -19.36 3.65
N GLU A 120 9.45 -19.49 3.20
CA GLU A 120 8.55 -18.38 2.90
C GLU A 120 7.30 -18.48 3.76
N LEU A 121 6.79 -17.34 4.21
CA LEU A 121 5.51 -17.25 4.93
C LEU A 121 4.37 -17.60 3.98
N CYS A 122 3.46 -18.45 4.43
CA CYS A 122 2.18 -18.64 3.75
C CYS A 122 1.05 -17.91 4.47
N TRP A 123 -0.11 -17.83 3.83
CA TRP A 123 -1.29 -17.18 4.40
C TRP A 123 -1.67 -17.72 5.79
N ASP A 124 -1.65 -19.04 5.96
CA ASP A 124 -1.94 -19.70 7.24
C ASP A 124 -0.98 -19.28 8.36
N ASP A 125 0.27 -18.94 8.03
CA ASP A 125 1.26 -18.49 9.03
C ASP A 125 0.96 -17.05 9.47
N ILE A 126 0.55 -16.18 8.54
CA ILE A 126 0.11 -14.80 8.85
C ILE A 126 -1.12 -14.83 9.75
N GLN A 127 -2.08 -15.73 9.50
CA GLN A 127 -3.28 -15.86 10.32
C GLN A 127 -3.01 -16.29 11.78
N LYS A 128 -1.83 -16.86 12.06
CA LYS A 128 -1.41 -17.23 13.42
C LYS A 128 -0.84 -16.06 14.22
N MET A 129 -0.51 -14.92 13.59
CA MET A 129 0.09 -13.74 14.22
C MET A 129 -0.92 -12.90 15.04
N ARG A 130 -1.65 -13.55 15.95
CA ARG A 130 -2.79 -12.96 16.68
C ARG A 130 -2.35 -11.89 17.68
N LYS A 131 -1.26 -12.11 18.41
CA LYS A 131 -0.68 -11.15 19.35
C LYS A 131 -0.11 -9.95 18.61
N THR A 132 0.63 -10.20 17.53
CA THR A 132 1.14 -9.14 16.65
C THR A 132 -0.01 -8.27 16.13
N TRP A 133 -1.07 -8.89 15.60
CA TRP A 133 -2.24 -8.15 15.10
C TRP A 133 -2.96 -7.36 16.20
N SER A 134 -3.12 -7.95 17.38
CA SER A 134 -3.75 -7.27 18.54
C SER A 134 -2.94 -6.05 18.96
N PHE A 135 -1.62 -6.15 18.95
CA PHE A 135 -0.74 -5.02 19.27
C PHE A 135 -0.82 -3.91 18.22
N VAL A 136 -0.77 -4.26 16.93
CA VAL A 136 -0.95 -3.28 15.84
C VAL A 136 -2.30 -2.56 15.96
N ASN A 137 -3.37 -3.27 16.29
CA ASN A 137 -4.68 -2.66 16.52
C ASN A 137 -4.67 -1.71 17.72
N GLU A 138 -3.97 -2.06 18.80
CA GLU A 138 -3.82 -1.19 19.97
C GLU A 138 -3.04 0.09 19.63
N VAL A 139 -2.00 -0.02 18.79
CA VAL A 139 -1.27 1.14 18.26
C VAL A 139 -2.18 2.04 17.44
N LEU A 140 -2.95 1.46 16.51
CA LEU A 140 -3.89 2.22 15.68
C LEU A 140 -5.04 2.84 16.48
N ARG A 141 -5.48 2.18 17.57
CA ARG A 141 -6.47 2.71 18.51
C ARG A 141 -5.92 3.92 19.26
N ASN A 142 -4.69 3.83 19.76
CA ASN A 142 -4.05 4.88 20.53
C ASN A 142 -3.57 6.06 19.66
N THR A 143 -3.12 5.78 18.44
CA THR A 143 -2.59 6.78 17.51
C THR A 143 -3.07 6.45 16.09
N PRO A 144 -4.31 6.86 15.75
CA PRO A 144 -4.83 6.63 14.42
C PRO A 144 -4.00 7.42 13.40
N VAL A 145 -3.53 6.72 12.37
CA VAL A 145 -2.65 7.29 11.33
C VAL A 145 -3.38 8.28 10.44
N VAL A 146 -4.69 8.10 10.26
CA VAL A 146 -5.56 9.05 9.57
C VAL A 146 -6.38 9.79 10.61
N GLN A 147 -6.07 11.07 10.82
CA GLN A 147 -6.91 11.95 11.62
C GLN A 147 -7.97 12.57 10.72
N VAL A 148 -9.21 12.10 10.84
CA VAL A 148 -10.35 12.78 10.20
C VAL A 148 -10.57 14.08 10.98
N SER A 149 -10.14 15.21 10.43
CA SER A 149 -10.72 16.49 10.84
C SER A 149 -12.17 16.48 10.39
N SER A 150 -13.11 16.44 11.33
CA SER A 150 -14.50 16.72 11.01
C SER A 150 -14.54 18.07 10.28
N GLU A 151 -15.02 18.06 9.04
CA GLU A 151 -15.53 19.28 8.44
C GLU A 151 -16.56 19.83 9.42
N LYS A 152 -16.30 21.03 9.95
CA LYS A 152 -17.36 21.75 10.67
C LYS A 152 -18.52 21.94 9.67
N PRO A 153 -19.77 21.70 10.11
CA PRO A 153 -20.94 21.84 9.26
C PRO A 153 -21.10 23.26 8.71
#